data_AF-A0AAN8LYA9-F1
#
_entry.id   AF-A0AAN8LYA9-F1
#
_cell.length_a   1.000
_cell.length_b   1.000
_cell.length_c   1.000
_cell.angle_alpha   90.00
_cell.angle_beta   90.00
_cell.angle_gamma   90.00
#
_symmetry.space_group_name_H-M   'P 1'
#
loop_
_entity.id
_entity.type
_entity.pdbx_description
1 polymer ?
#
loop_
_entity_poly.entity_id
_entity_poly.type
_entity_poly.pdbx_seq_one_letter_code
_entity_poly.pdbx_strand_id
1 'polypeptide(L)'
;MDCLCEIIQCLVALAVAALIVVLLIAHLTAGMVDLKRHEKEKFFLTAAGEKEPFPSLHDPSSLEMSVVVPAYNEELRMPVMMEEALEYLENRRKQQPLFTYEVIVVNDGSKDKTTEVALQYTRQFGADKVRVLTLVKNRGKGGAVRMRSLFRTFLMYGFHFLVWFFCVRGIKDTQCGFKLFTREAALKTFSSLHVERWAFDVELLYIAQCFKIPVAEVAVNWTEIEGSKLVPVWSWLQMGRDLLFIRLRYITGAWKLESPRKTD
;
A
#
# COMPACT_ATOMS: atom_id res chain seq x y z
N MET A 1 -8.98 52.49 -13.47
CA MET A 1 -9.43 51.14 -13.93
C MET A 1 -8.24 50.35 -14.49
N ASP A 2 -7.27 51.03 -15.09
CA ASP A 2 -6.09 50.42 -15.73
C ASP A 2 -5.09 49.78 -14.76
N CYS A 3 -4.81 50.43 -13.62
CA CYS A 3 -3.91 49.86 -12.60
C CYS A 3 -4.43 48.53 -12.00
N LEU A 4 -5.75 48.40 -11.82
CA LEU A 4 -6.35 47.14 -11.37
C LEU A 4 -6.22 46.04 -12.43
N CYS A 5 -6.36 46.40 -13.70
CA CYS A 5 -6.21 45.48 -14.83
C CYS A 5 -4.76 44.97 -14.94
N GLU A 6 -3.77 45.86 -14.82
CA GLU A 6 -2.34 45.51 -14.82
C GLU A 6 -1.96 44.60 -13.63
N ILE A 7 -2.47 44.89 -12.44
CA ILE A 7 -2.25 44.05 -11.26
C ILE A 7 -2.83 42.64 -11.51
N ILE A 8 -4.05 42.54 -12.04
CA ILE A 8 -4.67 41.24 -12.36
C ILE A 8 -3.85 40.49 -13.42
N GLN A 9 -3.41 41.16 -14.48
CA GLN A 9 -2.59 40.55 -15.52
C GLN A 9 -1.26 40.02 -14.96
N CYS A 10 -0.59 40.79 -14.10
CA CYS A 10 0.61 40.35 -13.40
C CYS A 10 0.34 39.12 -12.51
N LEU A 11 -0.75 39.12 -11.74
CA LEU A 11 -1.12 37.97 -10.90
C LEU A 11 -1.43 36.71 -11.73
N VAL A 12 -2.12 36.86 -12.85
CA VAL A 12 -2.39 35.75 -13.78
C VAL A 12 -1.10 35.22 -14.39
N ALA A 13 -0.21 36.10 -14.86
CA ALA A 13 1.07 35.70 -15.43
C ALA A 13 1.94 34.94 -14.40
N LEU A 14 1.98 35.42 -13.15
CA LEU A 14 2.67 34.74 -12.05
C LEU A 14 2.04 33.38 -11.75
N ALA A 15 0.71 33.26 -11.73
CA ALA A 15 0.02 32.00 -11.51
C ALA A 15 0.30 30.98 -12.63
N VAL A 16 0.32 31.42 -13.89
CA VAL A 16 0.66 30.56 -15.05
C VAL A 16 2.12 30.13 -14.98
N ALA A 17 3.05 31.04 -14.68
CA ALA A 17 4.46 30.70 -14.52
C ALA A 17 4.66 29.68 -13.39
N ALA A 18 4.01 29.88 -12.24
CA ALA A 18 4.04 28.94 -11.13
C ALA A 18 3.48 27.56 -11.53
N LEU A 19 2.37 27.52 -12.27
CA LEU A 19 1.80 26.26 -12.78
C LEU A 19 2.76 25.54 -13.71
N ILE A 20 3.41 26.25 -14.65
CA ILE A 20 4.41 25.66 -15.56
C ILE A 20 5.58 25.08 -14.77
N VAL A 21 6.09 25.79 -13.77
CA VAL A 21 7.15 25.30 -12.89
C VAL A 21 6.72 24.04 -12.14
N VAL A 22 5.50 24.02 -11.59
CA VAL A 22 4.97 22.83 -10.90
C VAL A 22 4.83 21.64 -11.85
N LEU A 23 4.33 21.85 -13.07
CA LEU A 23 4.21 20.78 -14.08
C LEU A 23 5.59 20.25 -14.50
N LEU A 24 6.56 21.15 -14.70
CA LEU A 24 7.93 20.79 -15.03
C LEU A 24 8.59 20.01 -13.90
N ILE A 25 8.45 20.43 -12.65
CA ILE A 25 8.92 19.68 -11.48
C ILE A 25 8.24 18.31 -11.44
N ALA A 26 6.90 18.25 -11.60
CA ALA A 26 6.15 17.00 -11.54
C ALA A 26 6.66 16.00 -12.60
N HIS A 27 6.94 16.46 -13.81
CA HIS A 27 7.46 15.65 -14.92
C HIS A 27 8.92 15.22 -14.71
N LEU A 28 9.82 16.15 -14.39
CA LEU A 28 11.25 15.87 -14.19
C LEU A 28 11.51 14.96 -12.98
N THR A 29 10.63 14.98 -11.99
CA THR A 29 10.72 14.12 -10.80
C THR A 29 9.87 12.86 -10.89
N ALA A 30 9.26 12.57 -12.05
CA ALA A 30 8.42 11.39 -12.28
C ALA A 30 9.27 10.10 -12.46
N GLY A 31 10.13 9.80 -11.48
CA GLY A 31 10.79 8.51 -11.42
C GLY A 31 9.79 7.38 -11.16
N MET A 32 10.09 6.20 -11.69
CA MET A 32 9.47 4.96 -11.23
C MET A 32 10.10 4.52 -9.91
N VAL A 33 9.34 3.82 -9.08
CA VAL A 33 9.90 3.15 -7.91
C VAL A 33 10.86 2.07 -8.39
N ASP A 34 12.08 2.08 -7.87
CA ASP A 34 12.98 0.95 -8.08
C ASP A 34 12.50 -0.23 -7.22
N LEU A 35 11.65 -1.07 -7.81
CA LEU A 35 11.13 -2.28 -7.18
C LEU A 35 12.16 -3.42 -7.13
N LYS A 36 13.43 -3.19 -7.51
CA LYS A 36 14.47 -4.21 -7.43
C LYS A 36 14.57 -4.73 -5.99
N ARG A 37 14.14 -5.97 -5.83
CA ARG A 37 14.28 -6.72 -4.59
C ARG A 37 15.75 -7.04 -4.39
N HIS A 38 16.22 -6.88 -3.15
CA HIS A 38 17.54 -7.35 -2.79
C HIS A 38 17.58 -8.89 -2.97
N GLU A 39 18.73 -9.48 -3.32
CA GLU A 39 18.82 -10.94 -3.58
C GLU A 39 18.27 -11.78 -2.42
N LYS A 40 18.52 -11.34 -1.18
CA LYS A 40 17.99 -11.98 0.04
C LYS A 40 16.46 -11.94 0.16
N GLU A 41 15.79 -10.98 -0.49
CA GLU A 41 14.33 -10.79 -0.45
C GLU A 41 13.59 -11.61 -1.53
N LYS A 42 14.34 -12.38 -2.34
CA LYS A 42 13.76 -13.27 -3.35
C LYS A 42 13.41 -14.65 -2.80
N PHE A 43 13.83 -14.96 -1.57
CA PHE A 43 13.72 -16.30 -0.98
C PHE A 43 13.02 -16.26 0.37
N PHE A 44 12.30 -17.33 0.71
CA PHE A 44 11.85 -17.64 2.06
C PHE A 44 12.59 -18.87 2.60
N LEU A 45 12.50 -19.07 3.93
CA LEU A 45 13.06 -20.23 4.59
C LEU A 45 11.98 -21.28 4.84
N THR A 46 12.29 -22.53 4.53
CA THR A 46 11.43 -23.68 4.86
C THR A 46 11.54 -24.02 6.34
N ALA A 47 10.65 -24.89 6.84
CA ALA A 47 10.74 -25.41 8.21
C ALA A 47 12.07 -26.16 8.48
N ALA A 48 12.69 -26.71 7.44
CA ALA A 48 14.01 -27.36 7.49
C ALA A 48 15.18 -26.37 7.41
N GLY A 49 14.91 -25.07 7.23
CA GLY A 49 15.93 -24.02 7.09
C GLY A 49 16.50 -23.88 5.68
N GLU A 50 15.93 -24.56 4.69
CA GLU A 50 16.32 -24.46 3.29
C GLU A 50 15.76 -23.18 2.65
N LYS A 51 16.45 -22.65 1.62
CA LYS A 51 16.02 -21.44 0.91
C LYS A 51 15.26 -21.81 -0.35
N GLU A 52 14.02 -21.36 -0.44
CA GLU A 52 13.19 -21.50 -1.64
C GLU A 52 12.81 -20.13 -2.21
N PRO A 53 12.73 -19.99 -3.55
CA PRO A 53 12.35 -18.73 -4.18
C PRO A 53 10.85 -18.45 -3.94
N PHE A 54 10.51 -17.19 -3.69
CA PHE A 54 9.11 -16.78 -3.67
C PHE A 54 8.48 -16.92 -5.07
N PRO A 55 7.25 -17.45 -5.17
CA PRO A 55 6.52 -17.47 -6.44
C PRO A 55 6.17 -16.04 -6.90
N SER A 56 6.01 -15.89 -8.21
CA SER A 56 5.62 -14.64 -8.86
C SER A 56 4.10 -14.51 -8.96
N LEU A 57 3.61 -13.28 -8.95
CA LEU A 57 2.23 -12.96 -9.34
C LEU A 57 1.95 -13.26 -10.83
N HIS A 58 3.00 -13.42 -11.63
CA HIS A 58 2.90 -13.82 -13.04
C HIS A 58 2.84 -15.34 -13.25
N ASP A 59 3.18 -16.14 -12.24
CA ASP A 59 3.13 -17.60 -12.35
C ASP A 59 1.67 -18.09 -12.36
N PRO A 60 1.39 -19.31 -12.86
CA PRO A 60 0.08 -19.93 -12.69
C PRO A 60 -0.33 -19.99 -11.22
N SER A 61 -1.62 -19.75 -10.93
CA SER A 61 -2.13 -19.82 -9.55
C SER A 61 -2.10 -21.25 -9.03
N SER A 62 -1.45 -21.47 -7.90
CA SER A 62 -1.42 -22.76 -7.18
C SER A 62 -2.32 -22.79 -5.94
N LEU A 63 -2.75 -21.62 -5.45
CA LEU A 63 -3.56 -21.46 -4.24
C LEU A 63 -4.79 -20.60 -4.52
N GLU A 64 -5.86 -20.81 -3.76
CA GLU A 64 -7.07 -19.99 -3.83
C GLU A 64 -6.91 -18.64 -3.13
N MET A 65 -6.18 -18.58 -2.01
CA MET A 65 -6.03 -17.37 -1.21
C MET A 65 -4.63 -17.19 -0.62
N SER A 66 -4.02 -16.02 -0.81
CA SER A 66 -2.80 -15.61 -0.09
C SER A 66 -3.12 -14.44 0.83
N VAL A 67 -2.87 -14.61 2.13
CA VAL A 67 -3.04 -13.56 3.14
C VAL A 67 -1.69 -12.89 3.36
N VAL A 68 -1.53 -11.65 2.93
CA VAL A 68 -0.27 -10.90 3.08
C VAL A 68 -0.34 -10.00 4.32
N VAL A 69 0.50 -10.29 5.31
CA VAL A 69 0.54 -9.57 6.59
C VAL A 69 1.78 -8.68 6.63
N PRO A 70 1.66 -7.36 6.43
CA PRO A 70 2.77 -6.45 6.67
C PRO A 70 3.05 -6.35 8.18
N ALA A 71 4.32 -6.43 8.58
CA ALA A 71 4.73 -6.39 9.98
C ALA A 71 5.92 -5.47 10.19
N TYR A 72 5.85 -4.62 11.22
CA TYR A 72 6.98 -3.83 11.70
C TYR A 72 6.88 -3.59 13.21
N ASN A 73 7.77 -4.24 13.96
CA ASN A 73 7.75 -4.29 15.42
C ASN A 73 6.40 -4.74 16.00
N GLU A 74 5.97 -5.94 15.60
CA GLU A 74 4.67 -6.54 15.93
C GLU A 74 4.79 -7.75 16.87
N GLU A 75 5.93 -7.95 17.55
CA GLU A 75 6.19 -9.18 18.34
C GLU A 75 5.10 -9.50 19.38
N LEU A 76 4.44 -8.47 19.92
CA LEU A 76 3.37 -8.61 20.92
C LEU A 76 1.96 -8.74 20.33
N ARG A 77 1.73 -8.20 19.12
CA ARG A 77 0.39 -8.11 18.50
C ARG A 77 0.15 -9.18 17.44
N MET A 78 1.22 -9.59 16.76
CA MET A 78 1.18 -10.61 15.73
C MET A 78 0.62 -11.95 16.24
N PRO A 79 0.97 -12.46 17.45
CA PRO A 79 0.51 -13.78 17.86
C PRO A 79 -1.02 -13.91 17.87
N VAL A 80 -1.72 -12.94 18.48
CA VAL A 80 -3.19 -12.92 18.58
C VAL A 80 -3.83 -12.94 17.17
N MET A 81 -3.34 -12.08 16.28
CA MET A 81 -3.86 -12.00 14.91
C MET A 81 -3.58 -13.29 14.12
N MET A 82 -2.37 -13.85 14.25
CA MET A 82 -1.99 -15.09 13.56
C MET A 82 -2.80 -16.29 14.06
N GLU A 83 -3.05 -16.40 15.36
CA GLU A 83 -3.88 -17.45 15.96
C GLU A 83 -5.30 -17.41 15.42
N GLU A 84 -5.97 -16.25 15.50
CA GLU A 84 -7.34 -16.07 14.99
C GLU A 84 -7.43 -16.34 13.48
N ALA A 85 -6.49 -15.81 12.70
CA ALA A 85 -6.48 -15.98 11.24
C ALA A 85 -6.23 -17.43 10.82
N LEU A 86 -5.23 -18.10 11.42
CA LEU A 86 -4.89 -19.48 11.09
C LEU A 86 -5.97 -20.45 11.56
N GLU A 87 -6.59 -20.23 12.72
CA GLU A 87 -7.73 -21.02 13.19
C GLU A 87 -8.88 -20.96 12.18
N TYR A 88 -9.26 -19.76 11.74
CA TYR A 88 -10.32 -19.59 10.75
C TYR A 88 -9.98 -20.29 9.41
N LEU A 89 -8.76 -20.10 8.90
CA LEU A 89 -8.34 -20.64 7.61
C LEU A 89 -8.26 -22.18 7.64
N GLU A 90 -7.73 -22.78 8.71
CA GLU A 90 -7.73 -24.23 8.88
C GLU A 90 -9.14 -24.80 9.01
N ASN A 91 -10.02 -24.14 9.77
CA ASN A 91 -11.39 -24.59 9.91
C ASN A 91 -12.15 -24.52 8.58
N ARG A 92 -11.96 -23.46 7.78
CA ARG A 92 -12.52 -23.36 6.44
C ARG A 92 -11.99 -24.45 5.51
N ARG A 93 -10.67 -24.71 5.53
CA ARG A 93 -10.06 -25.80 4.74
C ARG A 93 -10.60 -27.17 5.12
N LYS A 94 -10.85 -27.44 6.40
CA LYS A 94 -11.49 -28.70 6.85
C LYS A 94 -12.91 -28.85 6.30
N GLN A 95 -13.66 -27.75 6.21
CA GLN A 95 -15.03 -27.74 5.67
C GLN A 95 -15.05 -27.78 4.14
N GLN A 96 -14.03 -27.24 3.48
CA GLN A 96 -13.91 -27.12 2.03
C GLN A 96 -12.55 -27.66 1.58
N PRO A 97 -12.43 -28.97 1.28
CA PRO A 97 -11.13 -29.58 0.97
C PRO A 97 -10.37 -28.98 -0.23
N LEU A 98 -11.09 -28.32 -1.15
CA LEU A 98 -10.51 -27.63 -2.30
C LEU A 98 -9.95 -26.24 -1.95
N PHE A 99 -10.36 -25.65 -0.82
CA PHE A 99 -9.89 -24.34 -0.39
C PHE A 99 -8.44 -24.44 0.08
N THR A 100 -7.54 -23.78 -0.65
CA THR A 100 -6.12 -23.75 -0.33
C THR A 100 -5.68 -22.32 -0.02
N TYR A 101 -4.78 -22.18 0.94
CA TYR A 101 -4.33 -20.87 1.37
C TYR A 101 -2.85 -20.85 1.79
N GLU A 102 -2.29 -19.65 1.82
CA GLU A 102 -1.04 -19.34 2.52
C GLU A 102 -1.17 -18.01 3.27
N VAL A 103 -0.31 -17.83 4.28
CA VAL A 103 -0.09 -16.59 5.00
C VAL A 103 1.37 -16.18 4.78
N ILE A 104 1.57 -15.00 4.19
CA ILE A 104 2.90 -14.43 3.96
C ILE A 104 3.09 -13.26 4.89
N VAL A 105 3.93 -13.43 5.90
CA VAL A 105 4.35 -12.35 6.80
C VAL A 105 5.49 -11.58 6.14
N VAL A 106 5.24 -10.31 5.83
CA VAL A 106 6.25 -9.40 5.25
C VAL A 106 6.77 -8.49 6.35
N ASN A 107 7.90 -8.89 6.94
CA ASN A 107 8.60 -8.14 7.96
C ASN A 107 9.45 -7.00 7.35
N ASP A 108 9.07 -5.76 7.62
CA ASP A 108 9.68 -4.55 7.09
C ASP A 108 10.93 -4.11 7.90
N GLY A 109 11.84 -5.06 8.16
CA GLY A 109 13.09 -4.81 8.88
C GLY A 109 12.87 -4.44 10.36
N SER A 110 12.01 -5.17 11.06
CA SER A 110 11.76 -5.00 12.50
C SER A 110 13.04 -5.03 13.33
N LYS A 111 13.02 -4.31 14.45
CA LYS A 111 14.12 -4.23 15.43
C LYS A 111 13.89 -5.08 16.68
N ASP A 112 12.70 -5.67 16.80
CA ASP A 112 12.27 -6.55 17.88
C ASP A 112 12.25 -8.02 17.38
N LYS A 113 11.62 -8.92 18.14
CA LYS A 113 11.56 -10.36 17.82
C LYS A 113 10.46 -10.75 16.83
N THR A 114 9.94 -9.80 16.04
CA THR A 114 8.85 -10.06 15.08
C THR A 114 9.19 -11.20 14.11
N THR A 115 10.44 -11.27 13.63
CA THR A 115 10.87 -12.32 12.70
C THR A 115 10.80 -13.69 13.36
N GLU A 116 11.32 -13.79 14.59
CA GLU A 116 11.38 -15.02 15.36
C GLU A 116 9.97 -15.54 15.67
N VAL A 117 9.06 -14.65 16.06
CA VAL A 117 7.64 -14.97 16.27
C VAL A 117 7.01 -15.49 14.98
N ALA A 118 7.19 -14.80 13.85
CA ALA A 118 6.63 -15.25 12.57
C ALA A 118 7.17 -16.63 12.15
N LEU A 119 8.46 -16.88 12.38
CA LEU A 119 9.10 -18.16 12.08
C LEU A 119 8.60 -19.31 12.97
N GLN A 120 8.10 -19.04 14.18
CA GLN A 120 7.45 -20.07 15.01
C GLN A 120 6.22 -20.65 14.30
N TYR A 121 5.38 -19.80 13.70
CA TYR A 121 4.22 -20.26 12.93
C TYR A 121 4.62 -21.03 11.66
N THR A 122 5.73 -20.66 11.01
CA THR A 122 6.29 -21.46 9.90
C THR A 122 6.69 -22.87 10.35
N ARG A 123 7.32 -23.00 11.53
CA ARG A 123 7.70 -24.31 12.08
C ARG A 123 6.49 -25.13 12.51
N GLN A 124 5.45 -24.49 13.03
CA GLN A 124 4.25 -25.15 13.52
C GLN A 124 3.32 -25.62 12.38
N PHE A 125 3.13 -24.79 11.35
CA PHE A 125 2.15 -25.05 10.27
C PHE A 125 2.77 -25.55 8.97
N GLY A 126 4.09 -25.40 8.80
CA GLY A 126 4.79 -25.70 7.55
C GLY A 126 4.95 -24.46 6.66
N ALA A 127 6.01 -24.48 5.85
CA ALA A 127 6.34 -23.38 4.93
C ALA A 127 5.47 -23.35 3.65
N ASP A 128 4.62 -24.36 3.46
CA ASP A 128 3.52 -24.37 2.51
C ASP A 128 2.37 -23.45 2.93
N LYS A 129 2.17 -23.26 4.24
CA LYS A 129 1.08 -22.44 4.79
C LYS A 129 1.51 -21.10 5.34
N VAL A 130 2.68 -21.03 5.98
CA VAL A 130 3.16 -19.78 6.58
C VAL A 130 4.57 -19.51 6.09
N ARG A 131 4.76 -18.36 5.44
CA ARG A 131 6.04 -17.90 4.89
C ARG A 131 6.42 -16.56 5.49
N VAL A 132 7.71 -16.35 5.70
CA VAL A 132 8.23 -15.10 6.24
C VAL A 132 9.20 -14.46 5.25
N LEU A 133 8.86 -13.27 4.78
CA LEU A 133 9.74 -12.39 3.99
C LEU A 133 10.29 -11.31 4.91
N THR A 134 11.62 -11.28 5.11
CA THR A 134 12.26 -10.19 5.86
C THR A 134 12.99 -9.25 4.90
N LEU A 135 12.54 -7.99 4.88
CA LEU A 135 13.14 -6.94 4.07
C LEU A 135 14.45 -6.45 4.70
N VAL A 136 15.44 -6.16 3.85
CA VAL A 136 16.79 -5.72 4.30
C VAL A 136 16.74 -4.30 4.87
N LYS A 137 15.83 -3.49 4.36
CA LYS A 137 15.65 -2.09 4.76
C LYS A 137 14.17 -1.83 4.99
N ASN A 138 13.86 -1.13 6.07
CA ASN A 138 12.52 -0.61 6.31
C ASN A 138 12.11 0.34 5.16
N ARG A 139 11.06 -0.03 4.43
CA ARG A 139 10.46 0.75 3.33
C ARG A 139 9.30 1.61 3.82
N GLY A 140 8.73 1.27 4.98
CA GLY A 140 7.79 2.06 5.72
C GLY A 140 6.35 1.94 5.21
N LYS A 141 5.45 1.64 6.15
CA LYS A 141 3.98 1.82 6.07
C LYS A 141 3.36 1.96 7.48
N GLY A 142 4.19 1.82 8.53
CA GLY A 142 3.74 1.45 9.88
C GLY A 142 3.42 2.61 10.82
N GLY A 143 2.51 3.50 10.45
CA GLY A 143 2.04 4.49 11.43
C GLY A 143 0.64 5.03 11.15
N ALA A 144 -0.39 4.44 11.75
CA ALA A 144 -1.67 5.11 11.89
C ALA A 144 -1.85 5.48 13.37
N VAL A 145 -1.63 6.75 13.75
CA VAL A 145 -1.93 7.23 15.11
C VAL A 145 -3.33 7.75 15.27
N ARG A 146 -3.76 7.62 16.53
CA ARG A 146 -4.71 8.47 17.18
C ARG A 146 -4.04 9.65 17.91
N MET A 147 -4.34 10.87 17.48
CA MET A 147 -4.42 12.04 18.37
C MET A 147 -5.88 12.46 18.45
N ARG A 148 -6.48 12.49 19.64
CA ARG A 148 -7.83 13.05 19.85
C ARG A 148 -7.71 14.57 19.97
N SER A 149 -7.78 15.29 18.83
CA SER A 149 -7.81 16.76 18.79
C SER A 149 -8.69 17.23 17.65
N LEU A 150 -9.39 18.36 17.83
CA LEU A 150 -10.20 19.02 16.80
C LEU A 150 -9.38 19.35 15.54
N PHE A 151 -8.09 19.61 15.71
CA PHE A 151 -7.14 19.83 14.61
C PHE A 151 -7.02 18.61 13.69
N ARG A 152 -7.07 17.38 14.23
CA ARG A 152 -7.08 16.15 13.41
C ARG A 152 -8.32 16.09 12.54
N THR A 153 -9.48 16.36 13.11
CA THR A 153 -10.75 16.29 12.37
C THR A 153 -10.71 17.24 11.18
N PHE A 154 -10.18 18.45 11.37
CA PHE A 154 -9.95 19.40 10.28
C PHE A 154 -8.96 18.86 9.23
N LEU A 155 -7.78 18.37 9.65
CA LEU A 155 -6.78 17.81 8.73
C LEU A 155 -7.30 16.57 7.98
N MET A 156 -8.08 15.73 8.63
CA MET A 156 -8.71 14.54 8.05
C MET A 156 -9.72 14.94 6.97
N TYR A 157 -10.62 15.88 7.26
CA TYR A 157 -11.57 16.37 6.25
C TYR A 157 -10.87 17.07 5.10
N GLY A 158 -9.82 17.87 5.38
CA GLY A 158 -8.99 18.47 4.35
C GLY A 158 -8.30 17.42 3.48
N PHE A 159 -7.73 16.38 4.08
CA PHE A 159 -7.11 15.28 3.34
C PHE A 159 -8.13 14.50 2.50
N HIS A 160 -9.29 14.17 3.06
CA HIS A 160 -10.38 13.53 2.32
C HIS A 160 -10.82 14.37 1.13
N PHE A 161 -10.93 15.69 1.31
CA PHE A 161 -11.22 16.62 0.22
C PHE A 161 -10.14 16.57 -0.87
N LEU A 162 -8.86 16.58 -0.51
CA LEU A 162 -7.76 16.48 -1.47
C LEU A 162 -7.78 15.16 -2.24
N VAL A 163 -8.00 14.03 -1.55
CA VAL A 163 -8.13 12.71 -2.18
C VAL A 163 -9.29 12.69 -3.17
N TRP A 164 -10.46 13.17 -2.75
CA TRP A 164 -11.66 13.25 -3.58
C TRP A 164 -11.48 14.16 -4.80
N PHE A 165 -10.82 15.30 -4.61
CA PHE A 165 -10.62 16.29 -5.66
C PHE A 165 -9.61 15.81 -6.70
N PHE A 166 -8.45 15.32 -6.26
CA PHE A 166 -7.33 14.99 -7.13
C PHE A 166 -7.33 13.55 -7.62
N CYS A 167 -7.69 12.57 -6.79
CA CYS A 167 -7.41 11.17 -7.07
C CYS A 167 -8.69 10.33 -7.21
N VAL A 168 -9.32 9.97 -6.09
CA VAL A 168 -10.26 8.86 -6.02
C VAL A 168 -11.65 9.36 -5.66
N ARG A 169 -12.68 8.95 -6.43
CA ARG A 169 -14.09 9.30 -6.15
C ARG A 169 -14.90 8.09 -5.73
N GLY A 170 -15.88 8.27 -4.85
CA GLY A 170 -16.86 7.22 -4.52
C GLY A 170 -16.35 6.11 -3.57
N ILE A 171 -15.21 6.31 -2.91
CA ILE A 171 -14.70 5.43 -1.85
C ILE A 171 -14.57 6.27 -0.58
N LYS A 172 -15.11 5.78 0.54
CA LYS A 172 -15.12 6.51 1.82
C LYS A 172 -13.78 6.39 2.54
N ASP A 173 -13.25 5.17 2.65
CA ASP A 173 -11.97 4.91 3.31
C ASP A 173 -10.91 4.46 2.30
N THR A 174 -10.21 5.44 1.72
CA THR A 174 -9.16 5.18 0.75
C THR A 174 -7.89 4.62 1.36
N GLN A 175 -7.71 4.69 2.67
CA GLN A 175 -6.44 4.40 3.37
C GLN A 175 -6.52 3.14 4.25
N CYS A 176 -7.64 2.42 4.23
CA CYS A 176 -7.78 1.17 4.97
C CYS A 176 -6.67 0.17 4.58
N GLY A 177 -5.90 -0.31 5.56
CA GLY A 177 -4.83 -1.28 5.30
C GLY A 177 -5.33 -2.69 4.95
N PHE A 178 -6.62 -2.98 5.19
CA PHE A 178 -7.23 -4.28 4.97
C PHE A 178 -8.00 -4.29 3.64
N LYS A 179 -7.39 -4.90 2.63
CA LYS A 179 -7.91 -4.94 1.26
C LYS A 179 -7.81 -6.34 0.68
N LEU A 180 -8.82 -6.75 -0.08
CA LEU A 180 -8.87 -8.01 -0.82
C LEU A 180 -8.81 -7.72 -2.32
N PHE A 181 -8.00 -8.49 -3.05
CA PHE A 181 -7.83 -8.34 -4.49
C PHE A 181 -8.02 -9.69 -5.17
N THR A 182 -8.61 -9.68 -6.37
CA THR A 182 -8.40 -10.79 -7.30
C THR A 182 -6.96 -10.76 -7.80
N ARG A 183 -6.43 -11.92 -8.22
CA ARG A 183 -5.07 -12.01 -8.76
C ARG A 183 -4.85 -11.04 -9.94
N GLU A 184 -5.83 -10.95 -10.84
CA GLU A 184 -5.77 -10.03 -11.99
C GLU A 184 -5.75 -8.56 -11.57
N ALA A 185 -6.59 -8.18 -10.61
CA ALA A 185 -6.62 -6.80 -10.10
C ALA A 185 -5.29 -6.44 -9.44
N ALA A 186 -4.75 -7.33 -8.60
CA ALA A 186 -3.44 -7.15 -7.97
C ALA A 186 -2.32 -6.99 -9.02
N LEU A 187 -2.30 -7.85 -10.05
CA LEU A 187 -1.30 -7.78 -11.11
C LEU A 187 -1.28 -6.41 -11.80
N LYS A 188 -2.46 -5.93 -12.22
CA LYS A 188 -2.61 -4.65 -12.94
C LYS A 188 -2.27 -3.44 -12.06
N THR A 189 -2.68 -3.46 -10.80
CA THR A 189 -2.52 -2.30 -9.92
C THR A 189 -1.11 -2.19 -9.39
N PHE A 190 -0.51 -3.29 -8.93
CA PHE A 190 0.85 -3.27 -8.38
C PHE A 190 1.94 -3.12 -9.45
N SER A 191 1.72 -3.57 -10.70
CA SER A 191 2.68 -3.33 -11.79
C SER A 191 2.74 -1.86 -12.22
N SER A 192 1.65 -1.11 -12.00
CA SER A 192 1.54 0.30 -12.40
C SER A 192 1.79 1.28 -11.23
N LEU A 193 2.25 0.80 -10.08
CA LEU A 193 2.39 1.62 -8.88
C LEU A 193 3.71 2.42 -8.89
N HIS A 194 3.64 3.72 -8.60
CA HIS A 194 4.79 4.64 -8.63
C HIS A 194 5.07 5.33 -7.28
N VAL A 195 4.18 5.18 -6.30
CA VAL A 195 4.28 5.81 -4.99
C VAL A 195 4.57 4.75 -3.94
N GLU A 196 5.64 4.97 -3.17
CA GLU A 196 5.87 4.22 -1.93
C GLU A 196 5.24 4.95 -0.72
N ARG A 197 5.12 4.24 0.40
CA ARG A 197 4.85 4.80 1.74
C ARG A 197 3.39 5.24 1.93
N TRP A 198 3.12 6.52 2.16
CA TRP A 198 1.83 6.96 2.75
C TRP A 198 0.67 7.08 1.76
N ALA A 199 0.96 7.41 0.50
CA ALA A 199 -0.05 7.67 -0.52
C ALA A 199 -0.24 6.50 -1.50
N PHE A 200 0.46 5.38 -1.30
CA PHE A 200 0.37 4.22 -2.20
C PHE A 200 -1.07 3.67 -2.26
N ASP A 201 -1.80 3.62 -1.14
CA ASP A 201 -3.19 3.15 -1.12
C ASP A 201 -4.10 4.01 -2.02
N VAL A 202 -3.86 5.32 -2.05
CA VAL A 202 -4.62 6.25 -2.88
C VAL A 202 -4.26 6.09 -4.36
N GLU A 203 -2.97 5.93 -4.68
CA GLU A 203 -2.55 5.65 -6.04
C GLU A 203 -3.09 4.31 -6.53
N LEU A 204 -3.06 3.28 -5.71
CA LEU A 204 -3.59 1.95 -6.01
C LEU A 204 -5.07 2.02 -6.41
N LEU A 205 -5.87 2.77 -5.65
CA LEU A 205 -7.28 3.02 -5.94
C LEU A 205 -7.47 3.90 -7.19
N TYR A 206 -6.60 4.89 -7.40
CA TYR A 206 -6.61 5.71 -8.62
C TYR A 206 -6.37 4.85 -9.86
N ILE A 207 -5.35 3.98 -9.83
CA ILE A 207 -5.03 3.01 -10.89
C ILE A 207 -6.20 2.07 -11.12
N ALA A 208 -6.82 1.55 -10.05
CA ALA A 208 -8.00 0.71 -10.16
C ALA A 208 -9.16 1.42 -10.89
N GLN A 209 -9.40 2.69 -10.60
CA GLN A 209 -10.41 3.49 -11.31
C GLN A 209 -10.03 3.74 -12.78
N CYS A 210 -8.76 3.99 -13.08
CA CYS A 210 -8.28 4.11 -14.45
C CYS A 210 -8.50 2.83 -15.26
N PHE A 211 -8.27 1.66 -14.67
CA PHE A 211 -8.56 0.35 -15.29
C PHE A 211 -10.04 -0.07 -15.21
N LYS A 212 -10.90 0.75 -14.58
CA LYS A 212 -12.33 0.44 -14.35
C LYS A 212 -12.54 -0.88 -13.59
N ILE A 213 -11.65 -1.21 -12.67
CA ILE A 213 -11.77 -2.37 -11.79
C ILE A 213 -12.91 -2.09 -10.80
N PRO A 214 -13.91 -2.98 -10.65
CA PRO A 214 -14.96 -2.82 -9.65
C PRO A 214 -14.38 -2.84 -8.23
N VAL A 215 -14.79 -1.88 -7.39
CA VAL A 215 -14.37 -1.78 -5.98
C VAL A 215 -15.62 -1.68 -5.12
N ALA A 216 -15.66 -2.45 -4.03
CA ALA A 216 -16.72 -2.42 -3.04
C ALA A 216 -16.14 -2.26 -1.63
N GLU A 217 -16.80 -1.46 -0.79
CA GLU A 217 -16.45 -1.29 0.62
C GLU A 217 -17.28 -2.26 1.47
N VAL A 218 -16.61 -3.12 2.24
CA VAL A 218 -17.24 -4.04 3.18
C VAL A 218 -16.93 -3.56 4.59
N ALA A 219 -17.98 -3.27 5.37
CA ALA A 219 -17.82 -2.84 6.75
C ALA A 219 -17.26 -3.98 7.61
N VAL A 220 -16.25 -3.67 8.42
CA VAL A 220 -15.65 -4.60 9.38
C VAL A 220 -15.65 -3.95 10.76
N ASN A 221 -15.80 -4.76 11.81
CA ASN A 221 -15.62 -4.29 13.17
C ASN A 221 -14.13 -4.14 13.44
N TRP A 222 -13.72 -2.94 13.84
CA TRP A 222 -12.32 -2.63 14.12
C TRP A 222 -12.08 -2.55 15.62
N THR A 223 -11.20 -3.42 16.12
CA THR A 223 -10.73 -3.42 17.50
C THR A 223 -9.36 -2.76 17.55
N GLU A 224 -9.25 -1.69 18.34
CA GLU A 224 -7.98 -0.97 18.52
C GLU A 224 -7.05 -1.80 19.41
N ILE A 225 -5.84 -2.09 18.91
CA ILE A 225 -4.76 -2.65 19.72
C ILE A 225 -3.76 -1.53 20.02
N GLU A 226 -3.40 -1.34 21.29
CA GLU A 226 -2.49 -0.29 21.73
C GLU A 226 -1.10 -0.35 21.06
N GLY A 227 -0.40 0.79 20.97
CA GLY A 227 0.97 0.85 20.44
C GLY A 227 1.15 1.52 19.06
N SER A 228 0.18 2.30 18.56
CA SER A 228 0.37 3.03 17.30
C SER A 228 1.30 4.25 17.43
N LYS A 229 2.18 4.46 16.44
CA LYS A 229 3.18 5.54 16.43
C LYS A 229 2.62 6.85 15.90
N LEU A 230 3.02 7.98 16.49
CA LEU A 230 2.66 9.34 16.06
C LEU A 230 3.20 9.66 14.65
N VAL A 231 2.33 10.09 13.74
CA VAL A 231 2.65 10.57 12.40
C VAL A 231 2.99 12.06 12.52
N PRO A 232 4.22 12.47 12.17
CA PRO A 232 4.61 13.87 12.19
C PRO A 232 3.77 14.71 11.21
N VAL A 233 3.51 15.98 11.55
CA VAL A 233 2.80 16.95 10.68
C VAL A 233 3.42 17.06 9.29
N TRP A 234 4.75 16.94 9.20
CA TRP A 234 5.47 16.92 7.92
C TRP A 234 5.01 15.82 6.96
N SER A 235 4.58 14.68 7.49
CA SER A 235 4.05 13.58 6.68
C SER A 235 2.72 13.95 6.03
N TRP A 236 1.89 14.77 6.69
CA TRP A 236 0.63 15.25 6.12
C TRP A 236 0.85 16.20 4.94
N LEU A 237 1.80 17.13 5.07
CA LEU A 237 2.18 18.02 3.96
C LEU A 237 2.76 17.23 2.79
N GLN A 238 3.61 16.24 3.09
CA GLN A 238 4.15 15.34 2.08
C GLN A 238 3.02 14.59 1.35
N MET A 239 2.07 14.01 2.09
CA MET A 239 0.92 13.30 1.49
C MET A 239 0.08 14.23 0.61
N GLY A 240 -0.21 15.46 1.04
CA GLY A 240 -0.95 16.42 0.23
C GLY A 240 -0.24 16.76 -1.09
N ARG A 241 1.08 16.95 -1.06
CA ARG A 241 1.91 17.13 -2.26
C ARG A 241 1.87 15.88 -3.15
N ASP A 242 1.98 14.69 -2.55
CA ASP A 242 2.00 13.43 -3.28
C ASP A 242 0.66 13.21 -4.01
N LEU A 243 -0.49 13.57 -3.42
CA LEU A 243 -1.81 13.54 -4.09
C LEU A 243 -1.88 14.43 -5.33
N LEU A 244 -1.38 15.67 -5.22
CA LEU A 244 -1.32 16.57 -6.36
C LEU A 244 -0.43 15.98 -7.47
N PHE A 245 0.73 15.43 -7.10
CA PHE A 245 1.69 14.88 -8.05
C PHE A 245 1.20 13.59 -8.70
N ILE A 246 0.49 12.72 -7.98
CA ILE A 246 -0.22 11.56 -8.57
C ILE A 246 -1.08 12.07 -9.73
N ARG A 247 -1.96 13.04 -9.46
CA ARG A 247 -2.89 13.55 -10.49
C ARG A 247 -2.15 14.20 -11.66
N LEU A 248 -1.18 15.07 -11.40
CA LEU A 248 -0.43 15.75 -12.46
C LEU A 248 0.40 14.79 -13.31
N ARG A 249 1.06 13.79 -12.72
CA ARG A 249 1.93 12.85 -13.45
C ARG A 249 1.13 11.91 -14.35
N TYR A 250 -0.04 11.45 -13.91
CA TYR A 250 -0.93 10.68 -14.79
C TYR A 250 -1.58 11.54 -15.88
N ILE A 251 -2.01 12.78 -15.59
CA ILE A 251 -2.60 13.69 -16.61
C ILE A 251 -1.58 14.04 -17.69
N THR A 252 -0.33 14.36 -17.29
CA THR A 252 0.73 14.75 -18.22
C THR A 252 1.34 13.57 -18.97
N GLY A 253 0.95 12.33 -18.64
CA GLY A 253 1.54 11.11 -19.20
C GLY A 253 2.98 10.83 -18.76
N ALA A 254 3.47 11.54 -17.73
CA ALA A 254 4.77 11.30 -17.12
C ALA A 254 4.81 9.92 -16.45
N TRP A 255 3.70 9.51 -15.84
CA TRP A 255 3.46 8.15 -15.39
C TRP A 255 2.51 7.43 -16.35
N LYS A 256 2.83 6.18 -16.65
CA LYS A 256 2.07 5.35 -17.57
C LYS A 256 1.51 4.16 -16.81
N LEU A 257 0.29 3.77 -17.17
CA LEU A 257 -0.29 2.53 -16.70
C LEU A 257 0.37 1.40 -17.47
N GLU A 258 1.01 0.46 -16.77
CA GLU A 258 1.56 -0.73 -17.40
C GLU A 258 0.40 -1.66 -17.76
N SER A 259 0.23 -1.96 -19.05
CA SER A 259 -0.55 -3.13 -19.43
C SER A 259 0.28 -4.36 -19.06
N PRO A 260 -0.29 -5.36 -18.36
CA PRO A 260 0.42 -6.62 -18.16
C PRO A 260 0.93 -7.12 -19.51
N ARG A 261 2.24 -7.37 -19.62
CA ARG A 261 2.77 -8.10 -20.78
C ARG A 261 2.01 -9.42 -20.83
N LYS A 262 1.32 -9.69 -21.94
CA LYS A 262 0.94 -11.07 -22.26
C LYS A 262 2.26 -11.84 -22.31
N THR A 263 2.50 -12.69 -21.32
CA THR A 263 3.42 -13.80 -21.48
C THR A 263 2.72 -14.74 -22.45
N ASP A 264 3.20 -14.72 -23.69
CA ASP A 264 2.88 -15.73 -24.70
C ASP A 264 3.31 -17.13 -24.21
#